data_AF-B7PHP9-F1
#
_entry.id   AF-B7PHP9-F1
#
_cell.length_a   1.000
_cell.length_b   1.000
_cell.length_c   1.000
_cell.angle_alpha   90.00
_cell.angle_beta   90.00
_cell.angle_gamma   90.00
#
_symmetry.space_group_name_H-M   'P 1'
#
loop_
_entity.id
_entity.type
_entity.pdbx_description
1 polymer ?
#
loop_
_entity_poly.entity_id
_entity_poly.type
_entity_poly.pdbx_seq_one_letter_code
_entity_poly.pdbx_strand_id
1 'polypeptide(L)'
;MSADSARHPKARLVLTTELIHEELWARLAAQTHEMEVNDTNRRMTPALIIRVQGLQPKGLYKVFLLFVPMGLMIRGSDGDWTSINAPTKHPMKGRPLLLR
;
A
#
# COMPACT_ATOMS: atom_id res chain seq x y z
N MET A 1 -22.49 -26.76 43.70
CA MET A 1 -22.46 -25.33 43.31
C MET A 1 -21.09 -25.10 42.69
N SER A 2 -20.97 -25.07 41.36
CA SER A 2 -19.66 -24.98 40.70
C SER A 2 -19.65 -23.85 39.69
N ALA A 3 -18.80 -22.87 40.01
CA ALA A 3 -18.21 -21.81 39.20
C ALA A 3 -19.01 -21.29 37.99
N ASP A 4 -19.59 -20.12 38.21
CA ASP A 4 -19.94 -19.12 37.21
C ASP A 4 -18.73 -18.84 36.31
N SER A 5 -18.72 -19.43 35.11
CA SER A 5 -17.70 -19.20 34.09
C SER A 5 -17.98 -17.84 33.45
N ALA A 6 -17.58 -16.78 34.16
CA ALA A 6 -17.66 -15.41 33.68
C ALA A 6 -16.86 -15.30 32.37
N ARG A 7 -17.59 -15.31 31.25
CA ARG A 7 -17.05 -14.99 29.93
C ARG A 7 -16.52 -13.57 29.99
N HIS A 8 -15.20 -13.41 30.12
CA HIS A 8 -14.59 -12.11 29.88
C HIS A 8 -15.01 -11.62 28.49
N PRO A 9 -15.57 -10.41 28.36
CA PRO A 9 -15.84 -9.85 27.06
C PRO A 9 -14.48 -9.69 26.37
N LYS A 10 -14.23 -10.48 25.33
CA LYS A 10 -13.08 -10.31 24.45
C LYS A 10 -13.19 -8.91 23.86
N ALA A 11 -12.45 -7.95 24.43
CA ALA A 11 -12.32 -6.63 23.87
C ALA A 11 -11.94 -6.80 22.40
N ARG A 12 -12.82 -6.33 21.51
CA ARG A 12 -12.61 -6.44 20.07
C ARG A 12 -11.44 -5.54 19.73
N LEU A 13 -10.26 -6.11 19.51
CA LEU A 13 -9.14 -5.34 19.01
C LEU A 13 -9.51 -4.78 17.64
N VAL A 14 -9.51 -3.46 17.52
CA VAL A 14 -9.71 -2.77 16.26
C VAL A 14 -8.35 -2.63 15.60
N LEU A 15 -8.21 -3.23 14.42
CA LEU A 15 -7.02 -3.09 13.59
C LEU A 15 -7.04 -1.72 12.92
N THR A 16 -5.99 -0.93 13.11
CA THR A 16 -5.85 0.38 12.46
C THR A 16 -4.50 0.50 11.76
N THR A 17 -4.46 1.32 10.72
CA THR A 17 -3.26 1.56 9.91
C THR A 17 -3.14 3.04 9.61
N GLU A 18 -1.93 3.58 9.75
CA GLU A 18 -1.60 4.98 9.49
C GLU A 18 -0.43 5.05 8.51
N LEU A 19 -0.54 5.93 7.51
CA LEU A 19 0.56 6.26 6.61
C LEU A 19 1.47 7.28 7.30
N ILE A 20 2.72 6.91 7.54
CA ILE A 20 3.69 7.85 8.08
C ILE A 20 4.12 8.82 6.98
N HIS A 21 4.27 10.09 7.34
CA HIS A 21 4.50 11.21 6.41
C HIS A 21 3.34 11.42 5.40
N GLU A 22 2.09 11.20 5.84
CA GLU A 22 0.89 11.40 5.02
C GLU A 22 0.87 12.76 4.29
N GLU A 23 1.23 13.85 4.96
CA GLU A 23 1.25 15.18 4.35
C GLU A 23 2.25 15.30 3.19
N LEU A 24 3.42 14.66 3.31
CA LEU A 24 4.40 14.61 2.21
C LEU A 24 3.81 13.87 1.01
N TRP A 25 3.20 12.70 1.25
CA TRP A 25 2.56 11.91 0.22
C TRP A 25 1.39 12.67 -0.44
N ALA A 26 0.61 13.42 0.33
CA ALA A 26 -0.47 14.26 -0.19
C ALA A 26 0.05 15.36 -1.13
N ARG A 27 1.14 16.05 -0.75
CA ARG A 27 1.78 17.07 -1.61
C ARG A 27 2.35 16.45 -2.90
N LEU A 28 2.99 15.28 -2.79
CA LEU A 28 3.52 14.56 -3.94
C LEU A 28 2.39 14.08 -4.87
N ALA A 29 1.29 13.58 -4.32
CA ALA A 29 0.12 13.18 -5.10
C ALA A 29 -0.49 14.36 -5.87
N ALA A 30 -0.57 15.54 -5.24
CA ALA A 30 -1.05 16.75 -5.89
C ALA A 30 -0.15 17.23 -7.06
N GLN A 31 1.14 16.88 -7.04
CA GLN A 31 2.11 17.24 -8.08
C GLN A 31 2.33 16.15 -9.13
N THR A 32 1.52 15.08 -9.12
CA THR A 32 1.75 13.86 -9.93
C THR A 32 3.11 13.23 -9.61
N HIS A 33 3.19 12.54 -8.47
CA HIS A 33 4.42 11.87 -8.03
C HIS A 33 4.94 10.87 -9.06
N GLU A 34 6.20 11.05 -9.48
CA GLU A 34 6.89 10.14 -10.38
C GLU A 34 7.81 9.21 -9.59
N MET A 35 7.77 7.92 -9.91
CA MET A 35 8.73 6.93 -9.44
C MET A 35 9.51 6.37 -10.62
N GLU A 36 10.83 6.45 -10.56
CA GLU A 36 11.68 5.85 -11.60
C GLU A 36 11.70 4.33 -11.45
N VAL A 37 11.44 3.64 -12.56
CA VAL A 37 11.59 2.20 -12.69
C VAL A 37 12.79 1.96 -13.61
N ASN A 38 13.78 1.23 -13.12
CA ASN A 38 14.94 0.84 -13.92
C ASN A 38 15.31 -0.62 -13.62
N ASP A 39 16.18 -1.21 -14.43
CA ASP A 39 16.64 -2.61 -14.24
C ASP A 39 17.49 -2.80 -12.99
N THR A 40 17.86 -1.71 -12.32
CA THR A 40 18.54 -1.74 -11.03
C THR A 40 17.52 -1.72 -9.89
N ASN A 41 17.84 -2.32 -8.74
CA ASN A 41 16.93 -2.35 -7.58
C ASN A 41 16.80 -0.98 -6.91
N ARG A 42 16.12 -0.03 -7.56
CA ARG A 42 15.89 1.31 -7.02
C ARG A 42 14.84 1.26 -5.91
N ARG A 43 15.13 1.92 -4.79
CA ARG A 43 14.19 2.05 -3.67
C ARG A 43 13.17 3.14 -3.97
N MET A 44 11.94 2.95 -3.50
CA MET A 44 10.94 4.02 -3.50
C MET A 44 11.45 5.23 -2.72
N THR A 45 11.27 6.41 -3.29
CA THR A 45 11.54 7.68 -2.62
C THR A 45 10.33 8.60 -2.83
N PRO A 46 9.64 9.03 -1.77
CA PRO A 46 9.90 8.69 -0.37
C PRO A 46 9.57 7.22 -0.03
N ALA A 47 10.12 6.73 1.08
CA ALA A 47 9.84 5.37 1.54
C ALA A 47 8.38 5.26 2.01
N LEU A 48 7.70 4.18 1.64
CA LEU A 48 6.37 3.86 2.15
C LEU A 48 6.50 3.24 3.54
N ILE A 49 6.06 3.98 4.56
CA ILE A 49 6.13 3.55 5.96
C ILE A 49 4.72 3.54 6.53
N ILE A 50 4.30 2.41 7.08
CA ILE A 50 3.00 2.26 7.72
C ILE A 50 3.17 1.93 9.21
N ARG A 51 2.29 2.49 10.04
CA ARG A 51 2.12 2.07 11.44
C ARG A 51 0.86 1.22 11.54
N VAL A 52 1.00 0.01 12.05
CA VAL A 52 -0.12 -0.92 12.28
C VAL A 52 -0.35 -1.05 13.78
N GLN A 53 -1.59 -0.86 14.24
CA GLN A 53 -1.97 -1.02 15.64
C GLN A 53 -3.12 -2.01 15.78
N GLY A 54 -3.28 -2.61 16.97
CA GLY A 54 -4.35 -3.56 17.24
C GLY A 54 -4.06 -5.01 16.82
N LEU A 55 -2.82 -5.33 16.42
CA LEU A 55 -2.39 -6.71 16.21
C LEU A 55 -2.29 -7.45 17.55
N GLN A 56 -2.73 -8.70 17.59
CA GLN A 56 -2.46 -9.58 18.74
C GLN A 56 -0.94 -9.80 18.85
N PRO A 57 -0.30 -9.53 20.01
CA PRO A 57 1.16 -9.60 20.14
C PRO A 57 1.78 -10.96 19.84
N LYS A 58 1.02 -12.04 20.06
CA LYS A 58 1.46 -13.43 19.80
C LYS A 58 0.98 -13.99 18.46
N GLY A 59 0.33 -13.16 17.64
CA GLY A 59 -0.14 -13.57 16.32
C GLY A 59 1.00 -13.64 15.31
N LEU A 60 0.87 -14.54 14.34
CA LEU A 60 1.77 -14.61 13.18
C LEU A 60 1.08 -13.94 11.98
N TYR A 61 1.74 -12.98 11.37
CA TYR A 61 1.19 -12.18 10.28
C TYR A 61 2.13 -12.15 9.09
N LYS A 62 1.56 -11.97 7.91
CA LYS A 62 2.28 -11.64 6.68
C LYS A 62 1.76 -10.30 6.18
N VAL A 63 2.66 -9.42 5.78
CA VAL A 63 2.34 -8.11 5.19
C VAL A 63 2.89 -8.10 3.78
N PHE A 64 2.04 -7.75 2.82
CA PHE A 64 2.39 -7.68 1.42
C PHE A 64 2.10 -6.28 0.90
N LEU A 65 2.99 -5.77 0.05
CA LEU A 65 2.78 -4.54 -0.71
C LEU A 65 2.54 -4.92 -2.17
N LEU A 66 1.44 -4.43 -2.74
CA LEU A 66 1.05 -4.67 -4.13
C LEU A 66 0.73 -3.32 -4.78
N PHE A 67 1.27 -3.09 -5.98
CA PHE A 67 0.90 -1.94 -6.81
C PHE A 67 -0.18 -2.35 -7.80
N VAL A 68 -1.30 -1.63 -7.80
CA VAL A 68 -2.43 -1.86 -8.70
C VAL A 68 -2.45 -0.75 -9.75
N PRO A 69 -2.51 -1.07 -11.06
CA PRO A 69 -2.60 -0.06 -12.10
C PRO A 69 -3.93 0.69 -12.00
N MET A 70 -3.87 2.02 -11.90
CA MET A 70 -5.07 2.89 -11.83
C MET A 70 -5.47 3.45 -13.20
N GLY A 71 -4.53 3.55 -14.12
CA GLY A 71 -4.71 4.13 -15.46
C GLY A 71 -3.37 4.34 -16.14
N LEU A 72 -3.39 4.59 -17.45
CA LEU A 72 -2.20 4.97 -18.20
C LEU A 72 -2.17 6.49 -18.34
N MET A 73 -1.04 7.09 -17.94
CA MET A 73 -0.79 8.51 -18.13
C MET A 73 0.43 8.68 -19.04
N ILE A 74 0.41 9.70 -19.88
CA ILE A 74 1.57 10.12 -20.69
C ILE A 74 1.94 11.55 -20.36
N ARG A 75 3.23 11.83 -20.36
CA ARG A 75 3.77 13.18 -20.16
C ARG A 75 3.96 13.85 -21.52
N GLY A 76 3.30 14.97 -21.71
CA GLY A 76 3.41 15.81 -22.91
C GLY A 76 4.75 16.54 -22.98
N SER A 77 5.02 17.17 -24.13
CA SER A 77 6.21 18.01 -24.33
C SER A 77 6.20 19.30 -23.50
N ASP A 78 5.02 19.73 -23.08
CA ASP A 78 4.77 20.81 -22.11
C ASP A 78 5.06 20.38 -20.66
N GLY A 79 5.27 19.08 -20.43
CA GLY A 79 5.55 18.51 -19.12
C GLY A 79 4.31 18.06 -18.35
N ASP A 80 3.10 18.27 -18.90
CA ASP A 80 1.85 17.92 -18.26
C ASP A 80 1.47 16.46 -18.47
N TRP A 81 0.90 15.85 -17.44
CA TRP A 81 0.43 14.47 -17.51
C TRP A 81 -1.03 14.39 -17.96
N THR A 82 -1.30 13.60 -18.99
CA THR A 82 -2.65 13.38 -19.51
C THR A 82 -3.03 11.90 -19.45
N SER A 83 -4.28 11.62 -19.04
CA SER A 83 -4.81 10.26 -18.99
C SER A 83 -5.16 9.76 -20.38
N ILE A 84 -4.75 8.52 -20.69
CA ILE A 84 -5.16 7.85 -21.92
C ILE A 84 -6.33 6.93 -21.60
N ASN A 85 -7.47 7.17 -22.24
CA ASN A 85 -8.63 6.27 -22.24
C ASN A 85 -8.35 5.04 -23.13
N ALA A 86 -7.31 4.28 -22.85
CA ALA A 86 -7.09 2.98 -23.49
C ALA A 86 -7.61 1.90 -22.53
N PRO A 87 -8.56 1.03 -22.94
CA PRO A 87 -8.94 -0.12 -22.13
C PRO A 87 -7.77 -1.09 -22.07
N THR A 88 -6.91 -0.95 -21.07
CA THR A 88 -5.75 -1.81 -20.88
C THR A 88 -6.20 -3.17 -20.37
N LYS A 89 -6.51 -4.08 -21.30
CA LYS A 89 -6.48 -5.53 -21.04
C LYS A 89 -5.01 -5.97 -20.87
N HIS A 90 -4.38 -5.61 -19.77
CA HIS A 90 -3.15 -6.27 -19.35
C HIS A 90 -3.51 -7.32 -18.30
N PRO A 91 -3.73 -8.60 -18.69
CA PRO A 91 -3.67 -9.66 -17.69
C PRO A 91 -2.26 -9.67 -17.13
N MET A 92 -2.12 -9.57 -15.80
CA MET A 92 -0.87 -9.89 -15.12
C MET A 92 -0.53 -11.37 -15.36
N LYS A 93 0.08 -11.67 -16.51
CA LYS A 93 0.85 -12.91 -16.70
C LYS A 93 2.24 -12.66 -16.13
N GLY A 94 2.34 -12.69 -14.80
CA GLY A 94 3.60 -12.56 -14.10
C GLY A 94 3.44 -13.07 -12.68
N ARG A 95 4.23 -14.08 -12.33
CA ARG A 95 4.31 -14.63 -10.96
C ARG A 95 4.45 -13.49 -9.95
N PRO A 96 3.84 -13.59 -8.76
CA PRO A 96 4.05 -12.60 -7.71
C PRO A 96 5.54 -12.50 -7.44
N LEU A 97 6.10 -11.30 -7.62
CA LEU A 97 7.46 -10.99 -7.23
C LEU A 97 7.53 -11.02 -5.71
N LEU A 98 7.88 -12.19 -5.18
CA LEU A 98 8.38 -12.33 -3.82
C LEU A 98 9.73 -11.62 -3.79
N LEU A 99 9.75 -10.42 -3.21
CA LEU A 99 11.00 -9.79 -2.78
C LEU A 99 11.67 -10.76 -1.78
N ARG A 100 12.79 -11.35 -2.21
CA ARG A 100 13.67 -12.19 -1.38
C ARG A 100 14.67 -11.32 -0.63
#